data_AF-A0A1S3C8Q2-F1
#
_entry.id   AF-A0A1S3C8Q2-F1
#
_cell.length_a   1.000
_cell.length_b   1.000
_cell.length_c   1.000
_cell.angle_alpha   90.00
_cell.angle_beta   90.00
_cell.angle_gamma   90.00
#
_symmetry.space_group_name_H-M   'P 1'
#
loop_
_entity.id
_entity.type
_entity.pdbx_description
1 polymer ?
#
loop_
_entity_poly.entity_id
_entity_poly.type
_entity_poly.pdbx_seq_one_letter_code
_entity_poly.pdbx_strand_id
1 'polypeptide(L)'
;MAMASFNLPLAPHNKTQGRFQISCRRKEKERNNFDPYKVIEITPPPKNLGIRCFPPNLQCGESVTIEGQTYTISAVTLRYQLRKGKYEPSEKRLDVLSTGRYILNLYLENLLEKS
;
A
#
# COMPACT_ATOMS: atom_id res chain seq x y z
N MET A 1 -9.94 36.87 23.76
CA MET A 1 -9.16 35.83 23.04
C MET A 1 -10.14 35.13 22.10
N ALA A 2 -10.00 35.33 20.79
CA ALA A 2 -10.93 34.81 19.79
C ALA A 2 -10.42 33.46 19.23
N MET A 3 -11.27 32.44 19.20
CA MET A 3 -10.99 31.14 18.59
C MET A 3 -11.22 31.25 17.08
N ALA A 4 -10.18 31.04 16.28
CA ALA A 4 -10.29 30.98 14.83
C ALA A 4 -10.73 29.58 14.41
N SER A 5 -12.00 29.45 14.00
CA SER A 5 -12.58 28.26 13.40
C SER A 5 -12.08 28.12 11.96
N PHE A 6 -11.24 27.13 11.68
CA PHE A 6 -10.86 26.78 10.31
C PHE A 6 -11.85 25.74 9.75
N ASN A 7 -12.81 26.21 8.95
CA ASN A 7 -13.57 25.34 8.05
C ASN A 7 -12.73 25.09 6.79
N LEU A 8 -12.21 23.87 6.63
CA LEU A 8 -11.58 23.42 5.40
C LEU A 8 -12.59 22.61 4.57
N PRO A 9 -12.78 22.92 3.28
CA PRO A 9 -13.63 22.12 2.40
C PRO A 9 -12.93 20.80 2.03
N LEU A 10 -13.64 19.68 2.23
CA LEU A 10 -13.28 18.36 1.73
C LEU A 10 -13.26 18.38 0.19
N ALA A 11 -12.07 18.46 -0.40
CA ALA A 11 -11.90 18.30 -1.84
C ALA A 11 -12.15 16.83 -2.25
N PRO A 12 -12.88 16.56 -3.34
CA PRO A 12 -13.04 15.21 -3.86
C PRO A 12 -11.71 14.73 -4.47
N HIS A 13 -11.08 13.77 -3.81
CA HIS A 13 -9.85 13.14 -4.29
C HIS A 13 -10.18 12.20 -5.46
N ASN A 14 -10.18 12.73 -6.68
CA ASN A 14 -10.18 11.91 -7.90
C ASN A 14 -8.83 11.17 -8.00
N LYS A 15 -8.72 10.01 -7.35
CA LYS A 15 -7.58 9.10 -7.52
C LYS A 15 -7.68 8.48 -8.91
N THR A 16 -6.78 8.89 -9.80
CA THR A 16 -6.48 8.18 -11.05
C THR A 16 -6.15 6.73 -10.69
N GLN A 17 -7.08 5.80 -10.93
CA GLN A 17 -6.93 4.38 -10.64
C GLN A 17 -5.91 3.76 -11.62
N GLY A 18 -4.62 3.99 -11.37
CA GLY A 18 -3.54 3.33 -12.06
C GLY A 18 -3.47 1.87 -11.62
N ARG A 19 -3.77 0.93 -12.51
CA ARG A 19 -3.47 -0.49 -12.28
C ARG A 19 -1.95 -0.68 -12.31
N PHE A 20 -1.33 -0.91 -11.16
CA PHE A 20 0.10 -1.18 -11.10
C PHE A 20 0.39 -2.62 -11.51
N GLN A 21 1.13 -2.76 -12.60
CA GLN A 21 1.67 -4.04 -13.05
C GLN A 21 3.09 -4.24 -12.52
N ILE A 22 3.46 -5.51 -12.30
CA ILE A 22 4.79 -5.90 -11.82
C ILE A 22 5.85 -5.39 -12.80
N SER A 23 6.75 -4.52 -12.34
CA SER A 23 7.66 -3.76 -13.20
C SER A 23 9.06 -4.37 -13.32
N CYS A 24 9.29 -5.62 -12.88
CA CYS A 24 10.63 -6.21 -12.86
C CYS A 24 11.19 -6.46 -14.29
N ARG A 25 11.70 -5.42 -14.96
CA ARG A 25 12.55 -5.56 -16.16
C ARG A 25 14.00 -5.69 -15.72
N ARG A 26 14.59 -6.84 -16.02
CA ARG A 26 16.00 -7.18 -15.80
C ARG A 26 16.88 -6.48 -16.85
N LYS A 27 17.00 -5.16 -16.76
CA LYS A 27 17.91 -4.24 -17.49
C LYS A 27 17.40 -2.85 -17.07
N GLU A 28 18.05 -2.13 -16.18
CA GLU A 28 19.20 -1.29 -16.51
C GLU A 28 19.80 -0.77 -15.19
N LYS A 29 21.11 -0.58 -15.21
CA LYS A 29 21.97 -0.29 -14.07
C LYS A 29 21.82 1.18 -13.67
N GLU A 30 20.64 1.58 -13.22
CA GLU A 30 20.36 2.93 -12.73
C GLU A 30 19.77 2.86 -11.32
N ARG A 31 20.27 3.73 -10.45
CA ARG A 31 20.05 3.89 -9.00
C ARG A 31 18.60 4.09 -8.54
N ASN A 32 17.61 3.59 -9.27
CA ASN A 32 16.22 3.73 -8.92
C ASN A 32 15.85 2.65 -7.89
N ASN A 33 15.36 3.09 -6.72
CA ASN A 33 15.04 2.31 -5.52
C ASN A 33 13.93 1.26 -5.71
N PHE A 34 14.11 0.33 -6.66
CA PHE A 34 13.22 -0.80 -6.92
C PHE A 34 13.51 -1.97 -5.97
N ASP A 35 13.80 -1.70 -4.69
CA ASP A 35 13.93 -2.79 -3.73
C ASP A 35 12.59 -3.52 -3.65
N PRO A 36 12.60 -4.86 -3.74
CA PRO A 36 11.36 -5.59 -3.90
C PRO A 36 10.57 -5.65 -2.60
N TYR A 37 9.26 -5.69 -2.72
CA TYR A 37 8.33 -5.84 -1.61
C TYR A 37 8.04 -7.32 -1.35
N LYS A 38 8.06 -7.72 -0.08
CA LYS A 38 7.44 -8.97 0.35
C LYS A 38 5.94 -8.76 0.42
N VAL A 39 5.20 -9.43 -0.47
CA VAL A 39 3.74 -9.27 -0.56
C VAL A 39 3.02 -10.34 0.24
N ILE A 40 2.10 -9.92 1.11
CA ILE A 40 1.33 -10.81 1.97
C ILE A 40 -0.16 -10.50 1.81
N GLU A 41 -0.95 -11.50 1.44
CA GLU A 41 -2.40 -11.42 1.61
C GLU A 41 -2.71 -11.58 3.09
N ILE A 42 -3.24 -10.52 3.71
CA ILE A 42 -3.48 -10.50 5.17
C ILE A 42 -4.79 -11.17 5.58
N THR A 43 -5.66 -11.53 4.61
CA THR A 43 -6.90 -12.27 4.87
C THR A 43 -6.57 -13.54 5.67
N PRO A 44 -7.13 -13.73 6.88
CA PRO A 44 -6.82 -14.93 7.66
C PRO A 44 -7.25 -16.22 6.93
N PRO A 45 -6.39 -17.26 6.83
CA PRO A 45 -4.99 -17.29 7.27
C PRO A 45 -4.05 -16.54 6.30
N PRO A 46 -3.05 -15.78 6.80
CA PRO A 46 -2.18 -14.98 5.94
C PRO A 46 -1.42 -15.82 4.91
N LYS A 47 -1.37 -15.35 3.66
CA LYS A 47 -0.69 -16.04 2.55
C LYS A 47 0.43 -15.19 1.99
N ASN A 48 1.59 -15.80 1.76
CA ASN A 48 2.71 -15.13 1.11
C ASN A 48 2.52 -15.19 -0.41
N LEU A 49 2.39 -14.04 -1.07
CA LEU A 49 2.27 -13.91 -2.54
C LEU A 49 3.64 -13.72 -3.22
N GLY A 50 4.72 -13.87 -2.46
CA GLY A 50 6.09 -13.79 -2.94
C GLY A 50 6.70 -12.39 -2.89
N ILE A 51 7.87 -12.26 -3.52
CA ILE A 51 8.66 -11.03 -3.55
C ILE A 51 8.47 -10.37 -4.92
N ARG A 52 7.99 -9.13 -4.96
CA ARG A 52 7.59 -8.43 -6.20
C ARG A 52 8.13 -7.01 -6.24
N CYS A 53 8.57 -6.55 -7.42
CA CYS A 53 8.99 -5.16 -7.63
C CYS A 53 7.77 -4.32 -7.98
N PHE A 54 7.60 -3.23 -7.26
CA PHE A 54 6.59 -2.22 -7.52
C PHE A 54 7.23 -0.83 -7.54
N PRO A 55 6.58 0.18 -8.12
CA PRO A 55 7.06 1.55 -7.99
C PRO A 55 7.09 1.98 -6.50
N PRO A 56 8.00 2.89 -6.12
CA PRO A 56 8.14 3.33 -4.74
C PRO A 56 6.94 4.15 -4.21
N ASN A 57 6.12 4.70 -5.10
CA ASN A 57 5.02 5.60 -4.76
C ASN A 57 3.67 4.86 -4.58
N LEU A 58 3.69 3.60 -4.13
CA LEU A 58 2.47 2.85 -3.83
C LEU A 58 1.72 3.47 -2.65
N GLN A 59 0.41 3.59 -2.78
CA GLN A 59 -0.47 4.12 -1.75
C GLN A 59 -1.51 3.10 -1.31
N CYS A 60 -1.99 3.24 -0.06
CA CYS A 60 -3.12 2.44 0.41
C CYS A 60 -4.39 2.74 -0.40
N GLY A 61 -5.17 1.69 -0.67
CA GLY A 61 -6.38 1.73 -1.50
C GLY A 61 -6.13 1.58 -3.00
N GLU A 62 -4.87 1.51 -3.46
CA GLU A 62 -4.56 1.24 -4.87
C GLU A 62 -4.73 -0.23 -5.21
N SER A 63 -5.03 -0.51 -6.49
CA SER A 63 -5.16 -1.88 -7.00
C SER A 63 -3.86 -2.36 -7.65
N VAL A 64 -3.39 -3.53 -7.24
CA VAL A 64 -2.23 -4.23 -7.79
C VAL A 64 -2.67 -5.55 -8.41
N THR A 65 -2.06 -5.92 -9.54
CA THR A 65 -2.33 -7.20 -10.19
C THR A 65 -1.15 -8.14 -9.97
N ILE A 66 -1.39 -9.27 -9.31
CA ILE A 66 -0.39 -10.27 -8.97
C ILE A 66 -0.89 -11.61 -9.49
N GLU A 67 -0.12 -12.27 -10.36
CA GLU A 67 -0.45 -13.60 -10.91
C GLU A 67 -1.87 -13.70 -11.53
N GLY A 68 -2.34 -12.60 -12.13
CA GLY A 68 -3.66 -12.54 -12.76
C GLY A 68 -4.82 -12.25 -11.80
N GLN A 69 -4.56 -12.12 -10.50
CA GLN A 69 -5.54 -11.70 -9.50
C GLN A 69 -5.35 -10.23 -9.12
N THR A 70 -6.46 -9.54 -8.90
CA THR A 70 -6.46 -8.14 -8.46
C THR A 70 -6.61 -8.07 -6.95
N TYR A 71 -5.68 -7.38 -6.32
CA TYR A 71 -5.69 -7.10 -4.90
C TYR A 71 -5.70 -5.59 -4.66
N THR A 72 -6.22 -5.19 -3.51
CA THR A 72 -6.16 -3.81 -3.04
C THR A 72 -5.13 -3.71 -1.91
N ILE A 73 -4.29 -2.69 -1.97
CA ILE A 73 -3.26 -2.43 -0.97
C ILE A 73 -3.93 -1.97 0.33
N SER A 74 -3.72 -2.73 1.40
CA SER A 74 -4.16 -2.37 2.74
C SER A 74 -3.11 -1.52 3.46
N ALA A 75 -1.84 -1.93 3.39
CA ALA A 75 -0.74 -1.21 4.05
C ALA A 75 0.59 -1.36 3.30
N VAL A 76 1.40 -0.30 3.36
CA VAL A 76 2.78 -0.28 2.88
C VAL A 76 3.69 -0.09 4.09
N THR A 77 4.57 -1.03 4.39
CA THR A 77 5.46 -0.99 5.56
C THR A 77 6.92 -0.97 5.13
N LEU A 78 7.65 0.06 5.57
CA LEU A 78 9.10 0.16 5.45
C LEU A 78 9.73 0.05 6.82
N ARG A 79 10.55 -0.98 7.04
CA ARG A 79 11.26 -1.20 8.29
C ARG A 79 12.69 -0.71 8.18
N TYR A 80 13.11 0.12 9.12
CA TYR A 80 14.48 0.61 9.24
C TYR A 80 15.15 0.01 10.49
N GLN A 81 16.46 -0.14 10.44
CA GLN A 81 17.29 -0.62 11.55
C GLN A 81 18.41 0.38 11.82
N LEU A 82 18.70 0.66 13.10
CA LEU A 82 19.83 1.50 13.49
C LEU A 82 21.13 0.70 13.41
N ARG A 83 22.05 1.12 12.54
CA ARG A 83 23.35 0.49 12.28
C ARG A 83 24.42 1.57 12.32
N LYS A 84 25.41 1.43 13.21
CA LYS A 84 26.57 2.36 13.30
C LYS A 84 26.18 3.85 13.35
N GLY A 85 25.13 4.18 14.11
CA GLY A 85 24.65 5.56 14.25
C GLY A 85 23.80 6.09 13.09
N LYS A 86 23.39 5.25 12.12
CA LYS A 86 22.53 5.63 10.99
C LYS A 86 21.36 4.65 10.84
N TYR A 87 20.20 5.15 10.42
CA TYR A 87 19.06 4.29 10.07
C TYR A 87 19.25 3.74 8.66
N GLU A 88 19.30 2.41 8.55
CA GLU A 88 19.41 1.68 7.29
C GLU A 88 18.09 0.95 6.99
N PRO A 89 17.59 0.97 5.74
CA PRO A 89 16.40 0.20 5.37
C PRO A 89 16.68 -1.30 5.47
N SER A 90 15.75 -2.05 6.08
CA SER A 90 15.90 -3.47 6.34
C SER A 90 14.86 -4.33 5.64
N GLU A 91 13.59 -3.94 5.61
CA GLU A 91 12.51 -4.76 5.03
C GLU A 91 11.44 -3.87 4.41
N LYS A 92 10.94 -4.26 3.24
CA LYS A 92 9.77 -3.66 2.60
C LYS A 92 8.67 -4.71 2.51
N ARG A 93 7.54 -4.43 3.13
CA ARG A 93 6.37 -5.31 3.17
C ARG A 93 5.16 -4.60 2.56
N LEU A 94 4.43 -5.34 1.74
CA LEU A 94 3.19 -4.88 1.12
C LEU A 94 2.06 -5.80 1.55
N ASP A 95 1.13 -5.25 2.33
CA ASP A 95 -0.04 -5.98 2.80
C ASP A 95 -1.21 -5.71 1.88
N VAL A 96 -1.77 -6.80 1.36
CA VAL A 96 -2.84 -6.75 0.37
C VAL A 96 -4.06 -7.54 0.83
N LEU A 97 -5.21 -7.13 0.33
CA LEU A 97 -6.49 -7.81 0.50
C LEU A 97 -7.08 -8.08 -0.88
N SER A 98 -7.89 -9.13 -1.00
CA SER A 98 -8.72 -9.25 -2.19
C SER A 98 -9.62 -8.01 -2.31
N THR A 99 -9.81 -7.52 -3.53
CA THR A 99 -10.58 -6.28 -3.74
C THR A 99 -11.99 -6.38 -3.17
N GLY A 100 -12.63 -7.55 -3.27
CA GLY A 100 -13.93 -7.80 -2.64
C GLY A 100 -13.89 -7.68 -1.12
N ARG A 101 -12.87 -8.24 -0.46
CA ARG A 101 -12.74 -8.16 1.01
C ARG A 101 -12.51 -6.73 1.48
N TYR A 102 -11.69 -5.97 0.77
CA TYR A 102 -11.43 -4.56 1.06
C TYR A 102 -12.71 -3.72 1.03
N ILE A 103 -13.52 -3.87 -0.02
CA ILE A 103 -14.81 -3.15 -0.17
C ILE A 103 -15.79 -3.54 0.95
N LEU A 104 -15.86 -4.83 1.28
CA LEU A 104 -16.73 -5.30 2.37
C LEU A 104 -16.32 -4.71 3.73
N ASN A 105 -15.02 -4.64 4.03
CA ASN A 105 -14.55 -4.02 5.26
C ASN A 105 -14.91 -2.54 5.33
N LEU A 106 -14.68 -1.80 4.24
CA LEU A 106 -15.08 -0.39 4.17
C LEU A 106 -16.58 -0.22 4.43
N TYR A 107 -17.42 -1.06 3.84
CA TYR A 107 -18.87 -1.00 4.07
C TYR A 107 -19.23 -1.25 5.54
N LEU A 108 -18.66 -2.29 6.14
CA LEU A 108 -18.93 -2.66 7.54
C LEU A 108 -18.43 -1.59 8.51
N GLU A 109 -17.24 -1.03 8.29
CA GLU A 109 -16.67 0.06 9.09
C GLU A 109 -17.60 1.29 9.05
N ASN A 110 -18.08 1.67 7.87
CA ASN A 110 -19.03 2.77 7.71
C ASN A 110 -20.37 2.54 8.42
N LEU A 111 -20.83 1.29 8.57
CA LEU A 111 -22.06 0.98 9.31
C LEU A 111 -21.84 1.10 10.82
N LEU A 112 -20.69 0.62 11.31
CA LEU A 112 -20.32 0.71 12.73
C LEU A 112 -20.10 2.15 13.19
N GLU A 113 -19.57 3.02 12.33
CA GLU A 113 -19.44 4.45 12.64
C GLU A 113 -20.79 5.18 12.76
N LYS A 114 -21.86 4.62 12.18
CA LYS A 114 -23.19 5.24 12.16
C LYS A 114 -24.15 4.71 13.22
N SER A 115 -23.76 3.67 13.97
CA SER A 115 -24.56 3.09 15.06
C SER A 115 -24.28 3.77 16.39
#